data_AF-A0AA38FFG3-F1
#
_entry.id   AF-A0AA38FFG3-F1
#
_cell.length_a   1.000
_cell.length_b   1.000
_cell.length_c   1.000
_cell.angle_alpha   90.00
_cell.angle_beta   90.00
_cell.angle_gamma   90.00
#
_symmetry.space_group_name_H-M   'P 1'
#
loop_
_entity.id
_entity.type
_entity.pdbx_description
1 polymer ?
#
loop_
_entity_poly.entity_id
_entity_poly.type
_entity_poly.pdbx_seq_one_letter_code
_entity_poly.pdbx_strand_id
1 'polypeptide(L)'
;LPEWLLFLLRGIRDAEWGLGASLLGDAVAKGTIINETLGYFIGRTYLFLTTLGIDKDCLHFRQHLQNEMALYACDCWDAEIECSYGWIECVGLADISAYDLKAHTEKSGVPLVAHET
;
A
#
# COMPACT_ATOMS: atom_id res chain seq x y z
N LEU A 1 8.15 -13.09 -11.67
CA LEU A 1 6.76 -12.96 -12.13
C LEU A 1 6.67 -13.31 -13.61
N PRO A 2 5.91 -14.36 -13.96
CA PRO A 2 5.51 -14.72 -15.31
C PRO A 2 4.82 -13.55 -16.04
N GLU A 3 4.47 -13.72 -17.31
CA GLU A 3 3.77 -12.74 -18.17
C GLU A 3 2.59 -11.96 -17.54
N TRP A 4 2.09 -12.36 -16.38
CA TRP A 4 1.07 -11.64 -15.62
C TRP A 4 1.55 -10.35 -14.92
N LEU A 5 2.84 -10.16 -14.61
CA LEU A 5 3.37 -8.83 -14.20
C LEU A 5 3.48 -7.88 -15.40
N LEU A 6 3.69 -8.43 -16.60
CA LEU A 6 3.56 -7.69 -17.86
C LEU A 6 2.09 -7.29 -18.15
N PHE A 7 1.11 -7.97 -17.54
CA PHE A 7 -0.32 -7.59 -17.60
C PHE A 7 -0.63 -6.35 -16.76
N LEU A 8 0.04 -6.17 -15.60
CA LEU A 8 0.05 -4.90 -14.84
C LEU A 8 0.61 -3.76 -15.72
N LEU A 9 1.68 -4.03 -16.47
CA LEU A 9 2.34 -3.07 -17.38
C LEU A 9 1.58 -2.80 -18.71
N ARG A 10 0.53 -3.57 -19.01
CA ARG A 10 -0.33 -3.39 -20.20
C ARG A 10 -1.72 -2.80 -19.87
N GLY A 11 -2.31 -3.13 -18.71
CA GLY A 11 -3.58 -2.54 -18.26
C GLY A 11 -3.52 -1.06 -17.89
N ILE A 12 -2.31 -0.50 -17.75
CA ILE A 12 -2.04 0.94 -17.60
C ILE A 12 -2.30 1.74 -18.88
N ARG A 13 -2.38 1.10 -20.06
CA ARG A 13 -2.28 1.80 -21.35
C ARG A 13 -3.59 2.39 -21.88
N ASP A 14 -4.76 1.99 -21.36
CA ASP A 14 -6.06 2.43 -21.91
C ASP A 14 -6.97 3.01 -20.82
N ALA A 15 -6.62 4.19 -20.29
CA ALA A 15 -7.55 5.27 -19.91
C ALA A 15 -6.90 6.26 -18.92
N GLU A 16 -7.36 7.50 -18.95
CA GLU A 16 -6.90 8.65 -18.19
C GLU A 16 -6.92 8.44 -16.66
N TRP A 17 -5.72 8.35 -16.06
CA TRP A 17 -5.55 8.27 -14.60
C TRP A 17 -4.69 9.44 -14.10
N GLY A 18 -5.23 10.22 -13.15
CA GLY A 18 -4.59 11.36 -12.48
C GLY A 18 -3.42 10.99 -11.56
N LEU A 19 -3.15 9.71 -11.35
CA LEU A 19 -1.85 9.20 -10.89
C LEU A 19 -1.29 8.28 -11.98
N GLY A 20 -0.40 8.80 -12.81
CA GLY A 20 0.27 8.03 -13.86
C GLY A 20 1.03 6.85 -13.25
N ALA A 21 0.86 5.64 -13.77
CA ALA A 21 1.52 4.46 -13.24
C ALA A 21 3.07 4.50 -13.29
N SER A 22 3.63 5.45 -14.05
CA SER A 22 5.04 5.83 -13.96
C SER A 22 5.41 6.40 -12.58
N LEU A 23 4.54 7.18 -11.94
CA LEU A 23 4.79 7.79 -10.63
C LEU A 23 4.89 6.75 -9.52
N LEU A 24 4.03 5.73 -9.53
CA LEU A 24 4.05 4.68 -8.51
C LEU A 24 5.24 3.74 -8.68
N GLY A 25 5.54 3.36 -9.93
CA GLY A 25 6.75 2.60 -10.26
C GLY A 25 8.03 3.37 -9.89
N ASP A 26 8.07 4.67 -10.18
CA ASP A 26 9.19 5.54 -9.80
C ASP A 26 9.33 5.70 -8.28
N ALA A 27 8.22 5.80 -7.55
CA ALA A 27 8.23 5.89 -6.09
C ALA A 27 8.80 4.63 -5.44
N VAL A 28 8.46 3.45 -5.98
CA VAL A 28 9.07 2.18 -5.55
C VAL A 28 10.56 2.14 -5.96
N ALA A 29 10.89 2.50 -7.20
CA ALA A 29 12.27 2.49 -7.68
C ALA A 29 13.20 3.44 -6.92
N LYS A 30 12.68 4.57 -6.43
CA LYS A 30 13.40 5.56 -5.60
C LYS A 30 13.44 5.18 -4.12
N GLY A 31 12.73 4.14 -3.71
CA GLY A 31 12.62 3.72 -2.31
C GLY A 31 11.74 4.63 -1.44
N THR A 32 10.92 5.49 -2.04
CA THR A 32 9.88 6.23 -1.31
C THR A 32 8.81 5.29 -0.78
N ILE A 33 8.43 4.28 -1.58
CA ILE A 33 7.62 3.15 -1.15
C ILE A 33 8.57 1.95 -1.00
N ILE A 34 8.57 1.32 0.17
CA ILE A 34 9.65 0.40 0.56
C ILE A 34 9.75 -0.87 -0.30
N ASN A 35 8.65 -1.34 -0.90
CA ASN A 35 8.66 -2.52 -1.76
C ASN A 35 7.52 -2.54 -2.78
N GLU A 36 7.64 -3.45 -3.77
CA GLU A 36 6.66 -3.62 -4.84
C GLU A 36 5.29 -4.10 -4.34
N THR A 37 5.25 -4.87 -3.25
CA THR A 37 3.98 -5.36 -2.66
C THR A 37 3.16 -4.21 -2.11
N LEU A 38 3.78 -3.32 -1.33
CA LEU A 38 3.12 -2.14 -0.80
C LEU A 38 2.70 -1.20 -1.92
N GLY A 39 3.57 -0.96 -2.91
CA GLY A 39 3.24 -0.19 -4.11
C GLY A 39 2.04 -0.78 -4.86
N TYR A 40 2.00 -2.09 -5.05
CA TYR A 40 0.87 -2.77 -5.68
C TYR A 40 -0.44 -2.53 -4.91
N PHE A 41 -0.44 -2.67 -3.58
CA PHE A 41 -1.65 -2.44 -2.78
C PHE A 41 -2.08 -0.97 -2.76
N ILE A 42 -1.15 -0.01 -2.75
CA ILE A 42 -1.47 1.42 -2.93
C ILE A 42 -2.20 1.63 -4.26
N GLY A 43 -1.67 1.10 -5.37
CA GLY A 43 -2.29 1.21 -6.69
C GLY A 43 -3.67 0.53 -6.75
N ARG A 44 -3.82 -0.65 -6.14
CA ARG A 44 -5.10 -1.35 -6.07
C ARG A 44 -6.13 -0.61 -5.22
N THR A 45 -5.73 0.00 -4.11
CA THR A 45 -6.59 0.84 -3.27
C THR A 45 -7.06 2.06 -4.04
N TYR A 46 -6.17 2.75 -4.77
CA TYR A 46 -6.56 3.87 -5.62
C TYR A 46 -7.61 3.48 -6.66
N LEU A 47 -7.37 2.38 -7.40
CA LEU A 47 -8.32 1.88 -8.39
C LEU A 47 -9.66 1.49 -7.76
N PHE A 48 -9.63 0.86 -6.59
CA PHE A 48 -10.83 0.46 -5.87
C PHE A 48 -11.67 1.67 -5.45
N LEU A 49 -11.07 2.64 -4.76
CA LEU A 49 -11.76 3.83 -4.25
C LEU A 49 -12.34 4.69 -5.39
N THR A 50 -11.57 4.88 -6.46
CA THR A 50 -12.05 5.61 -7.64
C THR A 50 -13.15 4.88 -8.40
N THR A 51 -13.12 3.54 -8.43
CA THR A 51 -14.21 2.72 -9.00
C THR A 51 -15.50 2.84 -8.18
N LEU A 52 -15.39 3.04 -6.86
CA LEU A 52 -16.55 3.31 -5.99
C LEU A 52 -17.12 4.73 -6.16
N GLY A 53 -16.48 5.59 -6.97
CA GLY A 53 -16.93 6.95 -7.23
C GLY A 53 -16.34 8.01 -6.29
N ILE A 54 -15.29 7.68 -5.53
CA ILE A 54 -14.53 8.70 -4.80
C ILE A 54 -13.86 9.64 -5.80
N ASP A 55 -14.04 10.94 -5.59
CA ASP A 55 -13.41 11.96 -6.41
C ASP A 55 -11.88 11.86 -6.29
N LYS A 56 -11.20 11.83 -7.44
CA LYS A 56 -9.74 11.73 -7.53
C LYS A 56 -9.07 12.95 -6.92
N ASP A 57 -9.71 14.12 -7.00
CA ASP A 57 -9.16 15.38 -6.48
C ASP A 57 -9.28 15.46 -4.94
N CYS A 58 -10.20 14.67 -4.36
CA CYS A 58 -10.40 14.55 -2.92
C CYS A 58 -9.75 13.27 -2.34
N LEU A 59 -8.84 12.63 -3.07
CA LEU A 59 -8.15 11.41 -2.65
C LEU A 59 -6.63 11.59 -2.75
N HIS A 60 -5.93 11.40 -1.64
CA HIS A 60 -4.46 11.33 -1.65
C HIS A 60 -3.94 10.18 -0.79
N PHE A 61 -2.64 9.90 -0.93
CA PHE A 61 -1.94 8.93 -0.10
C PHE A 61 -0.88 9.65 0.72
N ARG A 62 -0.97 9.54 2.04
CA ARG A 62 -0.03 10.14 2.99
C ARG A 62 0.84 9.04 3.59
N GLN A 63 2.16 9.19 3.46
CA GLN A 63 3.11 8.36 4.21
C GLN A 63 3.14 8.82 5.66
N HIS A 64 3.11 7.87 6.60
CA HIS A 64 3.31 8.17 8.01
C HIS A 64 4.72 8.70 8.25
N LEU A 65 4.84 9.71 9.12
CA LEU A 65 6.15 10.11 9.62
C LEU A 65 6.70 9.07 10.59
N GLN A 66 8.02 9.07 10.78
CA GLN A 66 8.69 8.07 11.62
C GLN A 66 8.20 8.06 13.09
N ASN A 67 7.67 9.18 13.57
CA ASN A 67 7.07 9.34 14.90
C ASN A 67 5.58 9.01 14.97
N GLU A 68 4.92 8.79 13.83
CA GLU A 68 3.52 8.40 13.69
C GLU A 68 3.37 6.91 13.39
N MET A 69 4.41 6.28 12.83
CA MET A 69 4.45 4.85 12.59
C MET A 69 4.20 4.08 13.89
N ALA A 70 3.34 3.06 13.81
CA ALA A 70 3.25 2.06 14.86
C ALA A 70 4.66 1.49 15.12
N LEU A 71 4.99 1.21 16.38
CA LEU A 71 6.35 0.85 16.87
C LEU A 71 7.04 -0.31 16.10
N TYR A 72 6.31 -1.02 15.25
CA TYR A 72 6.70 -2.21 14.50
C TYR A 72 6.53 -2.10 12.98
N ALA A 73 5.98 -0.99 12.45
CA ALA A 73 5.81 -0.80 11.01
C ALA A 73 7.12 -0.35 10.36
N CYS A 74 7.48 -0.99 9.23
CA CYS A 74 8.62 -0.63 8.40
C CYS A 74 8.28 0.50 7.41
N ASP A 75 7.03 0.56 6.95
CA ASP A 75 6.46 1.65 6.15
C ASP A 75 4.94 1.63 6.32
N CYS A 76 4.29 2.79 6.35
CA CYS A 76 2.85 2.90 6.52
C CYS A 76 2.29 4.06 5.68
N TRP A 77 1.22 3.78 4.95
CA TRP A 77 0.56 4.71 4.06
C TRP A 77 -0.94 4.74 4.31
N ASP A 78 -1.51 5.94 4.39
CA ASP A 78 -2.94 6.15 4.52
C ASP A 78 -3.52 6.66 3.21
N ALA A 79 -4.59 6.03 2.73
CA ALA A 79 -5.48 6.66 1.76
C ALA A 79 -6.44 7.54 2.54
N GLU A 80 -6.33 8.85 2.36
CA GLU A 80 -7.21 9.83 3.01
C GLU A 80 -8.16 10.44 1.99
N ILE A 81 -9.39 10.69 2.43
CA ILE A 81 -10.45 11.29 1.63
C ILE A 81 -10.84 12.63 2.24
N GLU A 82 -10.90 13.67 1.42
CA GLU A 82 -11.34 14.99 1.85
C GLU A 82 -12.86 15.00 2.06
N CYS A 83 -13.26 15.30 3.29
CA CYS A 83 -14.64 15.38 3.72
C CYS A 83 -14.94 16.77 4.30
N SER A 84 -16.19 17.02 4.70
CA SER A 84 -16.58 18.28 5.37
C SER A 84 -15.83 18.57 6.69
N TYR A 85 -15.16 17.55 7.24
CA TYR A 85 -14.36 17.63 8.46
C TYR A 85 -12.85 17.69 8.19
N GLY A 86 -12.44 17.82 6.93
CA GLY A 86 -11.05 17.75 6.48
C GLY A 86 -10.69 16.35 5.96
N TRP A 87 -9.38 16.09 5.87
CA TRP A 87 -8.83 14.81 5.43
C TRP A 87 -8.99 13.74 6.49
N ILE A 88 -9.60 12.62 6.12
CA ILE A 88 -9.85 11.50 7.02
C ILE A 88 -9.26 10.23 6.41
N GLU A 89 -8.47 9.50 7.19
CA GLU A 89 -8.00 8.16 6.84
C GLU A 89 -9.20 7.23 6.59
N CYS A 90 -9.23 6.62 5.41
CA CYS A 90 -10.24 5.61 5.06
C CYS A 90 -9.63 4.22 4.87
N VAL A 91 -8.34 4.13 4.53
CA VAL A 91 -7.61 2.87 4.36
C VAL A 91 -6.16 3.02 4.84
N GLY A 92 -5.77 2.26 5.85
CA GLY A 92 -4.37 2.12 6.28
C GLY A 92 -3.67 0.95 5.58
N LEU A 93 -2.46 1.18 5.07
CA LEU A 93 -1.61 0.21 4.38
C LEU A 93 -0.26 0.13 5.11
N ALA A 94 -0.10 -0.87 5.98
CA ALA A 94 1.09 -1.03 6.81
C ALA A 94 1.90 -2.27 6.42
N ASP A 95 3.20 -2.09 6.23
CA ASP A 95 4.17 -3.20 6.23
C ASP A 95 4.73 -3.37 7.63
N ILE A 96 4.32 -4.44 8.31
CA ILE A 96 4.70 -4.76 9.70
C ILE A 96 5.65 -5.97 9.78
N SER A 97 6.19 -6.40 8.65
CA SER A 97 7.04 -7.58 8.53
C SER A 97 6.40 -8.80 9.24
N ALA A 98 7.18 -9.55 10.01
CA ALA A 98 6.73 -10.71 10.78
C ALA A 98 6.47 -10.40 12.26
N TYR A 99 6.22 -9.12 12.64
CA TYR A 99 6.10 -8.72 14.05
C TYR A 99 5.03 -9.52 14.79
N ASP A 100 3.80 -9.56 14.26
CA ASP A 100 2.69 -10.28 14.89
C ASP A 100 2.96 -11.77 15.03
N LEU A 101 3.51 -12.40 13.98
CA LEU A 101 3.84 -13.83 14.01
C LEU A 101 4.89 -14.15 15.08
N LYS A 102 5.90 -13.29 15.24
CA LYS A 102 6.92 -13.44 16.29
C LYS A 102 6.33 -13.27 17.68
N ALA A 103 5.57 -12.19 17.90
CA ALA A 103 4.94 -11.91 19.19
C ALA A 103 3.99 -13.06 19.61
N HIS A 104 3.18 -13.57 18.68
CA HIS A 104 2.29 -14.70 18.94
C HIS A 104 3.05 -16.03 19.13
N THR A 105 4.15 -16.26 18.40
CA THR A 105 5.02 -17.43 18.61
C THR A 105 5.62 -17.41 20.02
N GLU A 106 6.19 -16.28 20.44
CA GLU A 106 6.79 -16.11 21.78
C GLU A 106 5.77 -16.31 22.90
N LYS A 107 4.55 -15.79 22.73
CA LYS A 107 3.52 -15.88 23.75
C LYS A 107 2.86 -17.24 23.85
N SER A 108 2.66 -17.92 22.72
CA SER A 108 1.95 -19.20 22.66
C SER A 108 2.88 -20.42 22.76
N GLY A 109 4.17 -20.27 22.45
CA GLY A 109 5.10 -21.38 22.29
C GLY A 109 4.86 -22.23 21.04
N VAL A 110 3.93 -21.83 20.16
CA VAL A 110 3.61 -22.53 18.91
C VAL A 110 4.34 -21.84 17.75
N PRO A 111 5.13 -22.56 16.93
CA PRO A 111 5.83 -21.95 15.81
C PRO A 111 4.85 -21.53 14.70
N LEU A 112 4.84 -20.24 14.36
CA LEU A 112 4.07 -19.67 13.25
C LEU A 112 5.01 -19.32 12.09
N VAL A 113 5.47 -20.33 11.34
CA VAL A 113 6.46 -20.20 10.27
C VAL A 113 6.00 -20.88 8.98
N ALA A 114 6.48 -20.38 7.84
CA ALA A 114 6.34 -21.05 6.55
C ALA A 114 7.50 -22.03 6.32
N HIS A 115 7.24 -23.11 5.59
CA HIS A 115 8.25 -24.06 5.12
C HIS A 115 8.21 -24.08 3.59
N GLU A 116 9.39 -23.97 2.97
CA GLU A 116 9.57 -24.15 1.53
C GLU A 116 10.35 -25.43 1.29
N THR A 117 9.90 -26.22 0.31
CA THR A 117 10.47 -27.53 -0.05
C THR A 117 11.33 -27.45 -1.30
#